data_AF-A0A9D6UB26-F1
#
_entry.id   AF-A0A9D6UB26-F1
#
_cell.length_a   1.000
_cell.length_b   1.000
_cell.length_c   1.000
_cell.angle_alpha   90.00
_cell.angle_beta   90.00
_cell.angle_gamma   90.00
#
_symmetry.space_group_name_H-M   'P 1'
#
loop_
_entity.id
_entity.type
_entity.pdbx_description
1 polymer ?
#
loop_
_entity_poly.entity_id
_entity_poly.type
_entity_poly.pdbx_seq_one_letter_code
_entity_poly.pdbx_strand_id
1 'polypeptide(L)'
;MNRKEFIVKSCAACIGATALSTIVSSCAATQFANGKLTKDGILIDVNEFALKEKDKYRLYIVVRNEALLFPICVYRFSDTDYAALWMQCAHQGAELNVAGDYLQCPAHGSEYSNRGKVTNGPADRDLRTFPVTLNNNQIFIDLRKA
;
A
#
# COMPACT_ATOMS: atom_id res chain seq x y z
N MET A 1 35.12 -27.68 4.11
CA MET A 1 34.74 -27.07 2.81
C MET A 1 34.09 -25.72 3.08
N ASN A 2 34.63 -24.65 2.49
CA ASN A 2 34.22 -23.28 2.77
C ASN A 2 33.01 -22.92 1.88
N ARG A 3 31.86 -22.62 2.49
CA ARG A 3 30.57 -22.36 1.78
C ARG A 3 30.67 -21.23 0.73
N LYS A 4 31.68 -20.36 0.85
CA LYS A 4 31.91 -19.22 -0.03
C LYS A 4 32.53 -19.61 -1.38
N GLU A 5 33.32 -20.67 -1.46
CA GLU A 5 33.96 -21.09 -2.72
C GLU A 5 33.00 -21.86 -3.64
N PHE A 6 32.01 -22.55 -3.08
CA PHE A 6 31.04 -23.32 -3.84
C PHE A 6 30.09 -22.43 -4.64
N ILE A 7 29.68 -21.29 -4.07
CA ILE A 7 28.80 -20.32 -4.75
C ILE A 7 29.51 -19.67 -5.95
N VAL A 8 30.82 -19.41 -5.83
CA VAL A 8 31.58 -18.74 -6.91
C VAL A 8 31.87 -19.70 -8.07
N LYS A 9 32.18 -20.97 -7.79
CA LYS A 9 32.54 -21.94 -8.84
C LYS A 9 31.35 -22.51 -9.61
N SER A 10 30.15 -22.57 -9.03
CA SER A 10 28.97 -23.08 -9.73
C SER A 10 28.34 -22.08 -10.70
N CYS A 11 28.57 -20.78 -10.53
CA CYS A 11 27.96 -19.72 -11.36
C CYS A 11 28.78 -19.36 -12.60
N ALA A 12 30.07 -19.73 -12.67
CA ALA A 12 30.94 -19.35 -13.78
C ALA A 12 30.85 -20.26 -15.02
N ALA A 13 30.18 -21.42 -14.90
CA ALA A 13 30.09 -22.40 -15.99
C ALA A 13 28.85 -22.25 -16.90
N CYS A 14 27.92 -21.35 -16.56
CA CYS A 14 26.73 -21.06 -17.39
C CYS A 14 26.80 -19.71 -18.11
N ILE A 15 27.96 -19.04 -18.12
CA ILE A 15 28.19 -17.83 -18.91
C ILE A 15 28.46 -18.26 -20.37
N GLY A 16 27.45 -18.91 -20.96
CA GLY A 16 27.23 -18.92 -22.39
C GLY A 16 26.62 -17.58 -22.77
N ALA A 17 27.17 -16.94 -23.79
CA ALA A 17 26.80 -15.63 -24.26
C ALA A 17 25.27 -15.48 -24.48
N THR A 18 24.61 -14.77 -23.59
CA THR A 18 23.42 -13.96 -23.92
C THR A 18 23.42 -12.75 -22.98
N ALA A 19 23.47 -11.56 -23.58
CA ALA A 19 23.20 -10.32 -22.89
C ALA A 19 21.72 -10.31 -22.51
N LEU A 20 21.36 -10.91 -21.37
CA LEU A 20 20.02 -10.80 -20.83
C LEU A 20 19.94 -9.53 -19.98
N SER A 21 19.25 -8.55 -20.55
CA SER A 21 18.80 -7.32 -19.91
C SER A 21 18.36 -7.59 -18.47
N THR A 22 19.02 -6.97 -17.52
CA THR A 22 18.58 -6.90 -16.13
C THR A 22 17.34 -6.00 -16.06
N ILE A 23 16.18 -6.55 -16.42
CA ILE A 23 14.88 -6.00 -16.00
C ILE A 23 14.75 -6.25 -14.50
N VAL A 24 15.41 -5.40 -13.72
CA VAL A 24 15.15 -5.26 -12.29
C VAL A 24 13.77 -4.61 -12.21
N SER A 25 12.74 -5.44 -12.01
CA SER A 25 11.41 -4.95 -11.69
C SER A 25 11.53 -4.09 -10.43
N SER A 26 11.31 -2.79 -10.58
CA SER A 26 11.36 -1.84 -9.47
C SER A 26 10.24 -2.21 -8.50
N CYS A 27 10.58 -2.91 -7.41
CA CYS A 27 9.70 -2.99 -6.26
C CYS A 27 9.61 -1.58 -5.68
N ALA A 28 8.58 -0.81 -6.07
CA ALA A 28 8.27 0.46 -5.45
C ALA A 28 8.04 0.20 -3.94
N ALA A 29 8.92 0.74 -3.09
CA ALA A 29 8.81 0.56 -1.65
C ALA A 29 7.48 1.15 -1.16
N THR A 30 6.73 0.38 -0.36
CA THR A 30 5.51 0.85 0.30
C THR A 30 5.83 2.08 1.15
N GLN A 31 5.09 3.17 0.96
CA GLN A 31 5.32 4.42 1.67
C GLN A 31 4.41 4.48 2.88
N PHE A 32 5.02 4.64 4.05
CA PHE A 32 4.30 4.76 5.31
C PHE A 32 4.24 6.22 5.75
N ALA A 33 3.06 6.65 6.19
CA ALA A 33 2.86 7.92 6.88
C ALA A 33 2.44 7.63 8.32
N ASN A 34 2.97 8.40 9.27
CA ASN A 34 2.55 8.31 10.67
C ASN A 34 1.32 9.21 10.87
N GLY A 35 0.14 8.60 10.94
CA GLY A 35 -1.11 9.34 11.16
C GLY A 35 -1.21 9.82 12.60
N LYS A 36 -1.54 11.10 12.80
CA LYS A 36 -1.80 11.64 14.13
C LYS A 36 -3.22 11.28 14.56
N LEU A 37 -3.32 10.44 15.59
CA LEU A 37 -4.61 10.10 16.19
C LEU A 37 -5.23 11.32 16.88
N THR A 38 -6.53 11.48 16.70
CA THR A 38 -7.38 12.46 17.38
C THR A 38 -8.54 11.72 18.04
N LYS A 39 -9.44 12.45 18.71
CA LYS A 39 -10.62 11.86 19.35
C LYS A 39 -11.49 11.03 18.39
N ASP A 40 -11.67 11.52 17.17
CA ASP A 40 -12.67 11.00 16.23
C ASP A 40 -12.06 10.36 14.98
N GLY A 41 -10.74 10.48 14.80
CA GLY A 41 -10.12 10.06 13.55
C GLY A 41 -8.62 10.26 13.49
N ILE A 42 -8.06 10.16 12.29
CA ILE A 42 -6.64 10.36 12.01
C ILE A 42 -6.43 11.59 11.13
N LEU A 43 -5.44 12.40 11.48
CA LEU A 43 -4.95 13.52 10.69
C LEU A 43 -3.65 13.17 9.98
N ILE A 44 -3.58 13.53 8.70
CA ILE A 44 -2.41 13.36 7.83
C ILE A 44 -2.21 14.64 7.03
N ASP A 45 -0.96 15.02 6.77
CA ASP A 45 -0.65 16.16 5.90
C ASP A 45 -0.70 15.76 4.42
N VAL A 46 -1.27 16.59 3.55
CA VAL A 46 -1.34 16.32 2.10
C VAL A 46 0.06 16.15 1.48
N ASN A 47 1.09 16.77 2.05
CA ASN A 47 2.47 16.66 1.58
C ASN A 47 3.07 15.26 1.75
N GLU A 48 2.44 14.37 2.53
CA GLU A 48 2.82 12.94 2.57
C GLU A 48 2.69 12.28 1.18
N PHE A 49 1.84 12.83 0.31
CA PHE A 49 1.73 12.39 -1.09
C PHE A 49 2.74 13.06 -2.03
N ALA A 50 3.38 14.16 -1.64
CA ALA A 50 4.22 14.93 -2.55
C ALA A 50 5.48 14.15 -2.97
N LEU A 51 5.84 14.27 -4.26
CA LEU A 51 7.10 13.79 -4.79
C LEU A 51 8.12 14.94 -4.88
N LYS A 52 9.39 14.60 -5.12
CA LYS A 52 10.47 15.60 -5.27
C LYS A 52 10.22 16.55 -6.45
N GLU A 53 9.53 16.06 -7.47
CA GLU A 53 9.12 16.84 -8.61
C GLU A 53 7.88 17.66 -8.25
N LYS A 54 7.91 18.94 -8.59
CA LYS A 54 6.80 19.86 -8.33
C LYS A 54 5.52 19.36 -8.99
N ASP A 55 4.40 19.50 -8.27
CA ASP A 55 3.04 19.13 -8.71
C ASP A 55 2.86 17.64 -9.08
N LYS A 56 3.80 16.78 -8.67
CA LYS A 56 3.66 15.33 -8.77
C LYS A 56 3.33 14.73 -7.41
N TYR A 57 2.32 13.87 -7.40
CA TYR A 57 1.83 13.20 -6.20
C TYR A 57 1.89 11.69 -6.38
N ARG A 58 2.08 10.98 -5.26
CA ARG A 58 1.93 9.53 -5.16
C ARG A 58 0.47 9.15 -5.31
N LEU A 59 0.24 7.95 -5.83
CA LEU A 59 -1.11 7.38 -5.92
C LEU A 59 -1.69 7.02 -4.55
N TYR A 60 -0.84 6.58 -3.62
CA TYR A 60 -1.27 6.16 -2.29
C TYR A 60 -0.20 6.41 -1.21
N ILE A 61 -0.64 6.37 0.05
CA ILE A 61 0.18 6.20 1.24
C ILE A 61 -0.46 5.15 2.17
N VAL A 62 0.35 4.51 3.01
CA VAL A 62 -0.13 3.61 4.07
C VAL A 62 0.01 4.30 5.41
N VAL A 63 -1.12 4.58 6.04
CA VAL A 63 -1.19 5.30 7.30
C VAL A 63 -1.15 4.31 8.45
N ARG A 64 -0.14 4.45 9.32
CA ARG A 64 0.03 3.63 10.53
C ARG A 64 -0.18 4.47 11.77
N ASN A 65 -0.75 3.82 12.79
CA ASN A 65 -0.82 4.33 14.15
C ASN A 65 -0.91 3.12 15.09
N GLU A 66 -0.18 3.15 16.21
CA GLU A 66 -0.10 2.03 17.16
C GLU A 66 -1.45 1.69 17.83
N ALA A 67 -2.40 2.63 17.85
CA ALA A 67 -3.74 2.40 18.37
C ALA A 67 -4.65 1.61 17.40
N LEU A 68 -4.21 1.40 16.15
CA LEU A 68 -4.98 0.67 15.14
C LEU A 68 -4.45 -0.76 14.97
N LEU A 69 -5.38 -1.72 14.87
CA LEU A 69 -5.04 -3.12 14.59
C LEU A 69 -4.52 -3.34 13.16
N PHE A 70 -5.01 -2.55 12.21
CA PHE A 70 -4.60 -2.60 10.81
C PHE A 70 -4.29 -1.18 10.31
N PRO A 71 -3.38 -1.03 9.35
CA PRO A 71 -3.17 0.25 8.70
C PRO A 71 -4.39 0.67 7.85
N ILE A 72 -4.37 1.94 7.44
CA ILE A 72 -5.32 2.49 6.47
C ILE A 72 -4.55 2.86 5.21
N CYS A 73 -4.92 2.27 4.07
CA CYS A 73 -4.40 2.73 2.78
C CYS A 73 -5.22 3.95 2.33
N VAL A 74 -4.55 5.04 2.00
CA VAL A 74 -5.21 6.24 1.46
C VAL A 74 -4.79 6.41 0.02
N TYR A 75 -5.74 6.22 -0.90
CA TYR A 75 -5.58 6.51 -2.32
C TYR A 75 -5.94 7.96 -2.62
N ARG A 76 -5.20 8.58 -3.52
CA ARG A 76 -5.43 9.93 -4.03
C ARG A 76 -5.81 9.87 -5.51
N PHE A 77 -6.94 10.48 -5.86
CA PHE A 77 -7.44 10.58 -7.24
C PHE A 77 -7.31 12.00 -7.78
N SER A 78 -7.52 13.01 -6.93
CA SER A 78 -7.36 14.43 -7.25
C SER A 78 -7.02 15.22 -5.99
N ASP A 79 -6.96 16.54 -6.09
CA ASP A 79 -6.70 17.44 -4.95
C ASP A 79 -7.78 17.36 -3.87
N THR A 80 -8.97 16.87 -4.22
CA THR A 80 -10.14 16.83 -3.33
C THR A 80 -10.78 15.45 -3.22
N ASP A 81 -10.26 14.45 -3.94
CA ASP A 81 -10.83 13.11 -3.99
C ASP A 81 -9.83 12.05 -3.51
N TYR A 82 -10.20 11.41 -2.42
CA TYR A 82 -9.42 10.42 -1.71
C TYR A 82 -10.30 9.26 -1.26
N ALA A 83 -9.72 8.06 -1.16
CA ALA A 83 -10.35 6.91 -0.53
C ALA A 83 -9.47 6.39 0.59
N ALA A 84 -10.04 6.22 1.79
CA ALA A 84 -9.35 5.64 2.94
C ALA A 84 -9.91 4.25 3.23
N LEU A 85 -9.06 3.22 3.09
CA LEU A 85 -9.45 1.81 3.09
C LEU A 85 -8.83 1.09 4.30
N TRP A 86 -9.65 0.42 5.10
CA TRP A 86 -9.17 -0.43 6.18
C TRP A 86 -8.44 -1.64 5.60
N MET A 87 -7.15 -1.80 5.93
CA MET A 87 -6.31 -2.86 5.35
C MET A 87 -6.51 -4.23 6.02
N GLN A 88 -7.73 -4.53 6.45
CA GLN A 88 -8.14 -5.85 6.93
C GLN A 88 -8.93 -6.56 5.82
N CYS A 89 -8.43 -7.70 5.37
CA CYS A 89 -9.10 -8.52 4.38
C CYS A 89 -10.52 -8.89 4.85
N ALA A 90 -11.51 -8.63 4.02
CA ALA A 90 -12.90 -8.88 4.35
C ALA A 90 -13.25 -10.38 4.36
N HIS A 91 -12.39 -11.26 3.84
CA HIS A 91 -12.55 -12.71 3.95
C HIS A 91 -12.34 -13.21 5.40
N GLN A 92 -11.09 -13.25 5.88
CA GLN A 92 -10.72 -13.82 7.19
C GLN A 92 -9.81 -12.90 8.02
N GLY A 93 -9.71 -11.62 7.66
CA GLY A 93 -9.07 -10.61 8.50
C GLY A 93 -7.55 -10.51 8.41
N ALA A 94 -6.89 -11.14 7.43
CA ALA A 94 -5.47 -10.91 7.19
C ALA A 94 -5.17 -9.47 6.77
N GLU A 95 -4.00 -8.93 7.13
CA GLU A 95 -3.55 -7.61 6.65
C GLU A 95 -3.34 -7.65 5.12
N LEU A 96 -3.76 -6.59 4.44
CA LEU A 96 -3.62 -6.46 2.99
C LEU A 96 -2.28 -5.84 2.61
N ASN A 97 -1.82 -6.14 1.40
CA ASN A 97 -0.70 -5.46 0.75
C ASN A 97 -1.22 -4.48 -0.31
N VAL A 98 -0.50 -3.38 -0.52
CA VAL A 98 -0.77 -2.48 -1.64
C VAL A 98 -0.03 -2.98 -2.88
N ALA A 99 -0.76 -3.14 -3.98
CA ALA A 99 -0.24 -3.59 -5.26
C ALA A 99 -0.50 -2.54 -6.36
N GLY A 100 0.09 -1.36 -6.21
CA GLY A 100 -0.17 -0.24 -7.12
C GLY A 100 -1.54 0.38 -6.86
N ASP A 101 -2.49 0.18 -7.77
CA ASP A 101 -3.84 0.76 -7.75
C ASP A 101 -4.92 -0.19 -7.18
N TYR A 102 -4.52 -1.30 -6.56
CA TYR A 102 -5.40 -2.21 -5.84
C TYR A 102 -4.73 -2.75 -4.57
N LEU A 103 -5.55 -3.38 -3.72
CA LEU A 103 -5.11 -4.08 -2.52
C LEU A 103 -5.25 -5.59 -2.72
N GLN A 104 -4.25 -6.34 -2.27
CA GLN A 104 -4.23 -7.80 -2.38
C GLN A 104 -4.01 -8.46 -1.02
N CYS A 105 -4.76 -9.52 -0.74
CA CYS A 105 -4.58 -10.34 0.44
C CYS A 105 -3.49 -11.40 0.20
N PRO A 106 -2.38 -11.40 0.95
CA PRO A 106 -1.31 -12.37 0.77
C PRO A 106 -1.67 -13.79 1.22
N ALA A 107 -2.75 -13.97 1.99
CA ALA A 107 -3.15 -15.28 2.50
C ALA A 107 -3.79 -16.16 1.41
N HIS A 108 -4.76 -15.62 0.67
CA HIS A 108 -5.59 -16.39 -0.26
C HIS A 108 -5.88 -15.67 -1.58
N GLY A 109 -5.27 -14.49 -1.82
CA GLY A 109 -5.35 -13.81 -3.11
C GLY A 109 -6.61 -12.99 -3.37
N SER A 110 -7.44 -12.68 -2.36
CA SER A 110 -8.54 -11.71 -2.53
C SER A 110 -8.01 -10.34 -2.94
N GLU A 111 -8.70 -9.69 -3.86
CA GLU A 111 -8.31 -8.39 -4.38
C GLU A 111 -9.43 -7.37 -4.25
N TYR A 112 -9.03 -6.13 -4.04
CA TYR A 112 -9.94 -5.00 -3.88
C TYR A 112 -9.40 -3.79 -4.65
N SER A 113 -10.27 -3.11 -5.39
CA SER A 113 -9.93 -1.86 -6.08
C SER A 113 -9.43 -0.77 -5.12
N ASN A 114 -8.81 0.29 -5.66
CA ASN A 114 -8.49 1.53 -4.93
C ASN A 114 -9.70 2.29 -4.33
N ARG A 115 -10.94 1.81 -4.56
CA ARG A 115 -12.17 2.29 -3.90
C ARG A 115 -12.73 1.30 -2.87
N GLY A 116 -12.02 0.20 -2.61
CA GLY A 116 -12.42 -0.83 -1.64
C GLY A 116 -13.40 -1.88 -2.18
N LYS A 117 -13.81 -1.79 -3.45
CA LYS A 117 -14.67 -2.81 -4.09
C LYS A 117 -13.95 -4.12 -4.26
N VAL A 118 -14.56 -5.24 -3.87
CA VAL A 118 -14.01 -6.57 -4.13
C VAL A 118 -13.98 -6.85 -5.64
N THR A 119 -12.83 -7.32 -6.12
CA THR A 119 -12.61 -7.63 -7.55
C THR A 119 -12.21 -9.08 -7.77
N ASN A 120 -11.63 -9.73 -6.75
CA ASN A 120 -11.29 -11.14 -6.78
C ASN A 120 -11.55 -11.81 -5.43
N GLY A 121 -12.10 -13.03 -5.47
CA GLY A 121 -12.40 -13.84 -4.28
C GLY A 121 -11.15 -14.44 -3.62
N PRO A 122 -11.28 -15.18 -2.50
CA PRO A 122 -12.50 -15.70 -1.89
C PRO A 122 -13.36 -14.69 -1.09
N ALA A 123 -12.90 -13.46 -0.86
CA ALA A 123 -13.76 -12.43 -0.28
C ALA A 123 -15.00 -12.19 -1.16
N ASP A 124 -16.14 -11.95 -0.53
CA ASP A 124 -17.45 -11.74 -1.16
C ASP A 124 -18.06 -10.38 -0.81
N ARG A 125 -17.32 -9.56 -0.07
CA ARG A 125 -17.73 -8.23 0.40
C ARG A 125 -16.63 -7.21 0.23
N ASP A 126 -17.04 -5.96 0.09
CA ASP A 126 -16.14 -4.80 -0.01
C ASP A 126 -15.38 -4.54 1.30
N LEU A 127 -14.28 -3.80 1.22
CA LEU A 127 -13.55 -3.32 2.39
C LEU A 127 -14.35 -2.24 3.12
N ARG A 128 -14.12 -2.16 4.44
CA ARG A 128 -14.53 -0.99 5.21
C ARG A 128 -13.80 0.24 4.69
N THR A 129 -14.55 1.28 4.37
CA THR A 129 -14.03 2.59 3.95
C THR A 129 -14.31 3.63 5.01
N PHE A 130 -13.43 4.62 5.15
CA PHE A 130 -13.62 5.74 6.06
C PHE A 130 -13.94 7.00 5.27
N PRO A 131 -14.89 7.84 5.75
CA PRO A 131 -15.08 9.17 5.21
C PRO A 131 -13.80 10.00 5.32
N VAL A 132 -13.48 10.68 4.23
CA VAL A 132 -12.33 11.58 4.15
C VAL A 132 -12.83 13.00 3.98
N THR A 133 -12.33 13.91 4.81
CA THR A 133 -12.56 15.35 4.65
C THR A 133 -11.23 16.07 4.53
N LEU A 134 -11.15 17.00 3.59
CA LEU A 134 -10.00 17.88 3.43
C LEU A 134 -10.28 19.20 4.15
N ASN A 135 -9.34 19.65 4.97
CA ASN A 135 -9.36 20.99 5.55
C ASN A 135 -7.97 21.61 5.42
N ASN A 136 -7.87 22.66 4.59
CA ASN A 136 -6.60 23.24 4.19
C ASN A 136 -5.65 22.17 3.61
N ASN A 137 -4.49 21.99 4.24
CA ASN A 137 -3.48 21.02 3.85
C ASN A 137 -3.54 19.71 4.67
N GLN A 138 -4.67 19.45 5.34
CA GLN A 138 -4.86 18.28 6.20
C GLN A 138 -5.99 17.40 5.70
N ILE A 139 -5.70 16.11 5.64
CA ILE A 139 -6.67 15.04 5.40
C ILE A 139 -7.10 14.51 6.77
N PHE A 140 -8.40 14.55 7.04
CA PHE A 140 -9.01 13.91 8.20
C PHE A 140 -9.77 12.65 7.77
N ILE A 141 -9.42 11.53 8.39
CA ILE A 141 -10.05 10.23 8.21
C ILE A 141 -10.94 9.97 9.43
N ASP A 142 -12.26 9.96 9.24
CA ASP A 142 -13.23 9.76 10.33
C ASP A 142 -13.38 8.28 10.68
N LEU A 143 -12.94 7.89 11.88
CA LEU A 143 -12.95 6.50 12.34
C LEU A 143 -14.27 6.09 13.01
N ARG A 144 -15.18 7.04 13.28
CA ARG A 144 -16.46 6.77 13.96
C ARG A 144 -17.46 6.08 13.04
N LYS A 145 -17.36 6.32 11.73
CA LYS A 145 -18.27 5.76 10.73
C LYS A 145 -17.72 4.41 10.24
N ALA A 146 -18.61 3.43 10.17
CA ALA A 146 -18.37 2.08 9.66
C ALA A 146 -19.38 1.81 8.54
#